data_AF-A0A7K1GPM7-F1
#
_entry.id   AF-A0A7K1GPM7-F1
#
_cell.length_a   1.000
_cell.length_b   1.000
_cell.length_c   1.000
_cell.angle_alpha   90.00
_cell.angle_beta   90.00
_cell.angle_gamma   90.00
#
_symmetry.space_group_name_H-M   'P 1'
#
loop_
_entity.id
_entity.type
_entity.pdbx_description
1 polymer ?
#
loop_
_entity_poly.entity_id
_entity_poly.type
_entity_poly.pdbx_seq_one_letter_code
_entity_poly.pdbx_strand_id
1 'polypeptide(L)' 'MNMQIDLHPNYRICSMSPVEVTVELSTWTRDEMISWLCWCHPEGTYFDKEALLAYGHVLWRNEAAELILHKIGV' A
#
# COMPACT_ATOMS: atom_id res chain seq x y z
N MET A 1 20.80 -0.74 -1.70
CA MET A 1 19.83 -1.02 -2.79
C MET A 1 19.79 0.21 -3.67
N ASN A 2 20.63 0.23 -4.73
CA ASN A 2 20.71 1.35 -5.68
C ASN A 2 19.74 1.07 -6.83
N MET A 3 18.61 1.77 -6.88
CA MET A 3 17.73 1.72 -8.05
C MET A 3 16.73 2.86 -7.98
N GLN A 4 17.08 4.08 -8.42
CA GLN A 4 16.13 5.16 -8.81
C GLN A 4 14.75 5.14 -8.09
N ILE A 5 14.74 5.13 -6.75
CA ILE A 5 13.51 4.95 -5.96
C ILE A 5 12.65 6.23 -6.01
N ASP A 6 13.25 7.38 -6.35
CA ASP A 6 12.61 8.70 -6.33
C ASP A 6 11.71 9.01 -7.54
N LEU A 7 11.52 8.08 -8.49
CA LEU A 7 10.75 8.32 -9.72
C LEU A 7 9.44 7.53 -9.83
N HIS A 8 9.14 6.60 -8.91
CA HIS A 8 7.86 5.91 -8.94
C HIS A 8 6.80 6.79 -8.24
N PRO A 9 5.63 7.06 -8.85
CA PRO A 9 4.57 7.88 -8.24
C PRO A 9 4.18 7.42 -6.83
N ASN A 10 4.33 6.12 -6.55
CA ASN A 10 4.08 5.49 -5.26
C ASN A 10 5.01 5.95 -4.12
N TYR A 11 6.20 6.50 -4.41
CA TYR A 11 7.10 7.01 -3.36
C TYR A 11 6.64 8.35 -2.78
N ARG A 12 5.69 9.03 -3.44
CA ARG A 12 5.20 10.35 -3.02
C ARG A 12 4.68 10.34 -1.59
N ILE A 13 3.96 9.29 -1.18
CA ILE A 13 3.42 9.20 0.19
C ILE A 13 4.50 8.95 1.25
N CYS A 14 5.66 8.41 0.87
CA CYS A 14 6.79 8.19 1.79
C CYS A 14 7.46 9.51 2.20
N SER A 15 7.22 10.61 1.47
CA SER A 15 7.76 11.95 1.77
C SER A 15 6.73 12.90 2.38
N MET A 16 5.49 12.45 2.59
CA MET A 16 4.40 13.23 3.16
C MET A 16 4.39 13.13 4.69
N SER A 17 3.81 14.12 5.36
CA SER A 17 3.48 14.04 6.79
C SER A 17 2.33 13.05 7.07
N PRO A 18 2.19 12.52 8.30
CA PRO A 18 1.10 11.62 8.68
C PRO A 18 -0.31 12.07 8.25
N VAL A 19 -0.58 13.37 8.38
CA VAL A 19 -1.87 13.97 8.04
C VAL A 19 -2.07 13.98 6.53
N GLU A 20 -1.04 14.36 5.77
CA GLU A 20 -1.08 14.36 4.31
C GLU A 20 -1.26 12.95 3.74
N VAL A 21 -0.57 11.96 4.32
CA VAL A 21 -0.76 10.56 3.91
C VAL A 21 -2.19 10.10 4.15
N THR A 22 -2.76 10.41 5.32
CA THR A 22 -4.14 10.02 5.63
C THR A 22 -5.14 10.62 4.65
N VAL A 23 -4.95 11.91 4.31
CA VAL A 23 -5.77 12.60 3.31
C VAL A 23 -5.58 11.99 1.93
N GLU A 24 -4.35 11.72 1.51
CA GLU A 24 -4.05 11.10 0.23
C GLU A 24 -4.68 9.70 0.11
N LEU A 25 -4.50 8.82 1.11
CA LEU A 25 -5.09 7.49 1.14
C LEU A 25 -6.63 7.54 1.15
N SER A 26 -7.23 8.61 1.67
CA SER A 26 -8.68 8.81 1.60
C SER A 26 -9.19 8.97 0.17
N THR A 27 -8.33 9.36 -0.77
CA THR A 27 -8.66 9.49 -2.20
C THR A 27 -8.44 8.19 -2.99
N TRP A 28 -7.64 7.27 -2.45
CA TRP A 28 -7.31 6.03 -3.14
C TRP A 28 -8.46 5.02 -3.07
N THR A 29 -8.64 4.32 -4.18
CA THR A 29 -9.41 3.10 -4.29
C THR A 29 -8.67 1.94 -3.61
N ARG A 30 -9.41 0.87 -3.32
CA ARG A 30 -8.83 -0.36 -2.77
C ARG A 30 -7.73 -0.91 -3.69
N ASP A 31 -7.98 -0.96 -4.99
CA ASP A 31 -7.06 -1.60 -5.94
C ASP A 31 -5.77 -0.79 -6.11
N GLU A 32 -5.83 0.55 -5.99
CA GLU A 32 -4.64 1.41 -5.92
C GLU A 32 -3.80 1.11 -4.66
N MET A 33 -4.46 0.93 -3.51
CA MET A 33 -3.78 0.54 -2.27
C MET A 33 -3.13 -0.85 -2.38
N ILE A 34 -3.84 -1.84 -2.93
CA ILE A 34 -3.29 -3.19 -3.18
C ILE A 34 -2.08 -3.11 -4.12
N SER A 35 -2.19 -2.32 -5.20
CA SER A 35 -1.10 -2.14 -6.16
C SER A 35 0.14 -1.53 -5.50
N TRP A 36 -0.05 -0.56 -4.59
CA TRP A 36 1.03 0.02 -3.81
C TRP A 36 1.67 -1.01 -2.86
N LEU A 37 0.86 -1.79 -2.14
CA LEU A 37 1.34 -2.82 -1.22
C LEU A 37 2.15 -3.91 -1.94
N CYS A 38 1.66 -4.37 -3.10
CA CYS A 38 2.38 -5.29 -3.98
C CYS A 38 3.67 -4.68 -4.56
N TRP A 39 3.68 -3.37 -4.83
CA TRP A 39 4.90 -2.66 -5.23
C TRP A 39 5.95 -2.65 -4.11
N CYS A 40 5.55 -2.42 -2.86
CA CYS A 40 6.45 -2.48 -1.71
C CYS A 40 6.94 -3.89 -1.39
N HIS A 41 6.09 -4.90 -1.58
CA HIS A 41 6.41 -6.31 -1.35
C HIS A 41 5.98 -7.16 -2.55
N PRO A 42 6.89 -7.40 -3.50
CA PRO A 42 6.59 -8.11 -4.74
C PRO A 42 6.23 -9.59 -4.54
N GLU A 43 6.32 -10.11 -3.31
CA GLU A 43 5.78 -11.44 -2.96
C GLU A 43 4.25 -11.51 -3.11
N GLY A 44 3.55 -10.37 -3.22
CA GLY A 44 2.28 -10.29 -3.93
C GLY A 44 1.06 -10.92 -3.24
N THR A 45 1.11 -11.13 -1.93
CA THR A 45 0.03 -11.77 -1.15
C THR A 45 -1.23 -10.94 -0.95
N TYR A 46 -1.30 -9.73 -1.53
CA TYR A 46 -2.39 -8.78 -1.29
C TYR A 46 -3.50 -8.82 -2.35
N PHE A 47 -3.28 -9.45 -3.50
CA PHE A 47 -4.34 -9.67 -4.49
C PHE A 47 -5.39 -10.65 -3.95
N ASP A 48 -6.66 -10.47 -4.33
CA ASP A 48 -7.77 -11.21 -3.73
C ASP A 48 -7.59 -12.73 -3.73
N LYS A 49 -7.08 -13.30 -4.83
CA LYS A 49 -6.88 -14.74 -4.96
C LYS A 49 -5.78 -15.23 -4.01
N GLU A 50 -4.65 -14.53 -3.98
CA GLU A 50 -3.50 -14.81 -3.15
C GLU A 50 -3.84 -14.60 -1.67
N ALA A 51 -4.56 -13.52 -1.34
CA ALA A 51 -5.00 -13.19 0.01
C ALA A 51 -6.03 -14.19 0.53
N LEU A 52 -7.00 -14.62 -0.29
CA LEU A 52 -7.94 -15.68 0.07
C LEU A 52 -7.22 -17.01 0.37
N LEU A 53 -6.18 -17.35 -0.39
CA LEU A 53 -5.39 -18.55 -0.16
C LEU A 53 -4.50 -18.45 1.08
N ALA A 54 -3.91 -17.29 1.33
CA ALA A 54 -2.97 -17.08 2.43
C ALA A 54 -3.65 -16.81 3.78
N TYR A 55 -4.75 -16.04 3.77
CA TYR A 55 -5.38 -15.48 4.97
C TYR A 55 -6.87 -15.84 5.10
N GLY A 56 -7.48 -16.48 4.09
CA GLY A 56 -8.90 -16.88 4.11
C GLY A 56 -9.88 -15.72 3.92
N HIS A 57 -9.40 -14.51 3.64
CA HIS A 57 -10.21 -13.32 3.35
C HIS A 57 -9.49 -12.40 2.37
N VAL A 58 -10.25 -11.54 1.69
CA VAL A 58 -9.68 -10.47 0.86
C VAL A 58 -9.34 -9.27 1.73
N LEU A 59 -8.36 -8.49 1.31
CA LEU A 59 -8.00 -7.26 2.00
C LEU A 59 -8.98 -6.14 1.64
N TRP A 60 -9.65 -5.58 2.65
CA TRP A 60 -10.58 -4.47 2.47
C TRP A 60 -9.85 -3.13 2.45
N ARG A 61 -10.52 -2.09 1.94
CA ARG A 61 -9.92 -0.76 1.77
C ARG A 61 -9.33 -0.19 3.06
N ASN A 62 -10.05 -0.29 4.17
CA ASN A 62 -9.58 0.26 5.44
C ASN A 62 -8.36 -0.51 5.96
N GLU A 63 -8.36 -1.83 5.85
CA GLU A 63 -7.22 -2.68 6.24
C GLU A 63 -5.99 -2.39 5.37
N ALA A 64 -6.21 -2.20 4.06
CA ALA A 64 -5.14 -1.81 3.14
C ALA A 64 -4.54 -0.44 3.50
N ALA A 65 -5.37 0.54 3.88
CA ALA A 65 -4.90 1.84 4.35
C ALA A 65 -4.07 1.72 5.64
N GLU A 66 -4.54 0.96 6.63
CA GLU A 66 -3.82 0.72 7.88
C GLU A 66 -2.46 0.03 7.66
N LEU A 67 -2.42 -0.97 6.76
CA LEU A 67 -1.18 -1.64 6.38
C LEU A 67 -0.20 -0.69 5.69
N ILE A 68 -0.69 0.23 4.85
CA ILE A 68 0.17 1.24 4.22
C ILE A 68 0.75 2.17 5.28
N LEU A 69 -0.08 2.72 6.17
CA LEU A 69 0.36 3.59 7.28
C LEU A 69 1.41 2.89 8.15
N HIS A 70 1.18 1.62 8.49
CA HIS A 70 2.14 0.83 9.25
C HIS A 70 3.48 0.67 8.51
N LYS A 71 3.46 0.43 7.19
CA LYS A 71 4.69 0.25 6.39
C LYS A 71 5.52 1.51 6.25
N ILE A 72 4.90 2.68 6.22
CA ILE A 72 5.60 3.97 6.15
C ILE A 72 6.05 4.48 7.53
N GLY A 73 5.64 3.81 8.61
CA GLY A 73 6.01 4.18 9.98
C GLY A 73 5.22 5.36 10.54
N VAL A 74 3.99 5.54 10.09
CA VAL A 74 3.03 6.55 10.57
C VAL A 74 2.11 5.97 11.64
#